data_AF-A0A6G0YUU3-F1
#
_entry.id   AF-A0A6G0YUU3-F1
#
_cell.length_a   1.000
_cell.length_b   1.000
_cell.length_c   1.000
_cell.angle_alpha   90.00
_cell.angle_beta   90.00
_cell.angle_gamma   90.00
#
_symmetry.space_group_name_H-M   'P 1'
#
loop_
_entity.id
_entity.type
_entity.pdbx_description
1 polymer ?
#
loop_
_entity_poly.entity_id
_entity_poly.type
_entity_poly.pdbx_seq_one_letter_code
_entity_poly.pdbx_strand_id
1 'polypeptide(L)'
;TESLQCRGCSDPITDRFLLKVSDKIWHVSCLRCCVCNLVLEDEPSCFIKDDSIYCRQDYARGPREKTEAAGRINHKIRRVSKIPVEDTVAQCLAPVNVTL
;
A
#
# COMPACT_ATOMS: atom_id res chain seq x y z
N THR A 1 -8.83 -18.22 7.86
CA THR A 1 -7.44 -17.73 7.86
C THR A 1 -7.40 -16.38 7.17
N GLU A 2 -7.90 -15.35 7.84
CA GLU A 2 -7.80 -13.98 7.36
C GLU A 2 -6.46 -13.41 7.80
N SER A 3 -5.40 -13.85 7.12
CA SER A 3 -4.05 -13.43 7.42
C SER A 3 -3.76 -12.15 6.65
N LEU A 4 -3.80 -11.02 7.35
CA LEU A 4 -3.35 -9.72 6.85
C LEU A 4 -1.85 -9.79 6.55
N GLN A 5 -1.45 -10.33 5.41
CA GLN A 5 -0.04 -10.53 5.10
C GLN A 5 0.53 -9.37 4.29
N CYS A 6 1.58 -8.75 4.81
CA CYS A 6 2.26 -7.68 4.10
C CYS A 6 3.02 -8.23 2.89
N ARG A 7 2.77 -7.67 1.70
CA ARG A 7 3.45 -8.14 0.48
C ARG A 7 4.95 -7.85 0.46
N GLY A 8 5.41 -6.85 1.21
CA GLY A 8 6.82 -6.46 1.27
C GLY A 8 7.70 -7.39 2.12
N CYS A 9 7.27 -7.72 3.32
CA CYS A 9 8.02 -8.58 4.26
C CYS A 9 7.48 -10.01 4.34
N SER A 10 6.31 -10.30 3.77
CA SER A 10 5.60 -11.58 3.89
C SER A 10 5.13 -11.94 5.30
N ASP A 11 5.28 -11.05 6.27
CA ASP A 11 4.78 -11.21 7.64
C ASP A 11 3.35 -10.69 7.83
N PRO A 12 2.62 -11.22 8.83
CA PRO A 12 1.33 -10.68 9.21
C PRO A 12 1.46 -9.26 9.77
N ILE A 13 0.51 -8.39 9.42
CA ILE A 13 0.43 -7.03 9.92
C ILE A 13 -0.10 -7.05 11.35
N THR A 14 0.77 -6.69 12.28
CA THR A 14 0.49 -6.54 13.71
C THR A 14 0.44 -5.07 14.14
N ASP A 15 0.58 -4.15 13.18
CA ASP A 15 0.52 -2.71 13.41
C ASP A 15 -0.91 -2.26 13.78
N ARG A 16 -1.06 -1.00 14.20
CA ARG A 16 -2.38 -0.39 14.42
C ARG A 16 -3.08 -0.07 13.11
N PHE A 17 -2.30 0.24 12.07
CA PHE A 17 -2.83 0.61 10.76
C PHE A 17 -2.14 -0.17 9.64
N LEU A 18 -2.93 -0.54 8.63
CA LEU A 18 -2.45 -1.17 7.42
C LEU A 18 -2.75 -0.29 6.21
N LEU A 19 -1.92 -0.42 5.18
CA LEU A 19 -2.09 0.27 3.91
C LEU A 19 -2.58 -0.73 2.86
N LYS A 20 -3.79 -0.53 2.36
CA LYS A 20 -4.36 -1.34 1.26
C LYS A 20 -4.24 -0.61 -0.06
N VAL A 21 -3.57 -1.23 -1.03
CA VAL A 21 -3.35 -0.69 -2.38
C VAL A 21 -3.61 -1.76 -3.43
N SER A 22 -4.59 -1.52 -4.32
CA SER A 22 -4.91 -2.44 -5.43
C SER A 22 -5.14 -3.88 -4.98
N ASP A 23 -5.79 -4.06 -3.83
CA ASP A 23 -6.06 -5.35 -3.18
C ASP A 23 -4.87 -6.00 -2.44
N LYS A 24 -3.67 -5.41 -2.52
CA LYS A 24 -2.52 -5.85 -1.73
C LYS A 24 -2.40 -5.07 -0.43
N ILE A 25 -1.87 -5.72 0.59
CA ILE A 25 -1.71 -5.16 1.93
C ILE A 25 -0.24 -4.93 2.24
N TRP A 26 0.05 -3.80 2.86
CA TRP A 26 1.40 -3.37 3.18
C TRP A 26 1.43 -2.74 4.56
N HIS A 27 2.53 -2.95 5.28
CA HIS A 27 2.83 -2.14 6.45
C HIS A 27 3.02 -0.68 6.07
N VAL A 28 2.76 0.20 7.04
CA VAL A 28 3.04 1.64 6.96
C VAL A 28 4.48 1.90 6.50
N SER A 29 5.44 1.20 7.10
CA SER A 29 6.87 1.32 6.79
C SER A 29 7.31 0.51 5.56
N CYS A 30 6.56 -0.52 5.14
CA CYS A 30 6.92 -1.33 3.97
C CYS A 30 6.48 -0.67 2.66
N LEU A 31 5.42 0.14 2.68
CA LEU A 31 4.95 0.86 1.50
C LEU A 31 5.87 2.07 1.21
N ARG A 32 6.96 1.84 0.50
CA ARG A 32 7.95 2.87 0.17
C ARG A 32 8.34 2.84 -1.30
N CYS A 33 8.79 3.98 -1.82
CA CYS A 33 9.25 4.07 -3.19
C CYS A 33 10.54 3.28 -3.40
N CYS A 34 10.64 2.49 -4.45
CA CYS A 34 11.86 1.73 -4.77
C CYS A 34 13.05 2.63 -5.16
N VAL A 35 12.78 3.86 -5.63
CA VAL A 35 13.80 4.81 -6.11
C VAL A 35 14.34 5.67 -4.97
N CYS A 36 13.47 6.48 -4.34
CA CYS A 36 13.86 7.39 -3.27
C CYS A 36 13.76 6.77 -1.86
N ASN A 37 13.23 5.56 -1.71
CA ASN A 37 12.92 4.94 -0.41
C ASN A 37 12.01 5.77 0.49
N LEU A 38 11.32 6.77 -0.07
CA LEU A 38 10.36 7.59 0.65
C LEU A 38 9.15 6.74 1.06
N VAL A 39 8.80 6.80 2.34
CA VAL A 39 7.62 6.12 2.89
C VAL A 39 6.38 6.86 2.40
N LEU A 40 5.47 6.12 1.78
CA LEU A 40 4.23 6.65 1.20
C LEU A 40 3.06 6.54 2.19
N GLU A 41 3.36 6.64 3.48
CA GLU A 41 2.34 6.59 4.54
C GLU A 41 1.54 7.90 4.63
N ASP A 42 2.21 9.02 4.40
CA ASP A 42 1.61 10.35 4.45
C ASP A 42 1.01 10.72 3.09
N GLU A 43 1.53 10.10 2.02
CA GLU A 43 1.02 10.30 0.68
C GLU A 43 -0.25 9.46 0.43
N PRO A 44 -1.40 10.10 0.15
CA PRO A 44 -2.64 9.40 -0.14
C PRO A 44 -2.62 8.69 -1.50
N SER A 45 -1.58 8.92 -2.30
CA SER A 45 -1.44 8.47 -3.68
C SER A 45 -0.10 7.82 -3.93
N CYS A 46 -0.09 6.55 -4.33
CA CYS A 46 1.10 5.87 -4.80
C CYS A 46 0.90 5.26 -6.19
N PHE A 47 2.00 4.92 -6.86
CA PHE A 47 2.00 4.35 -8.19
C PHE A 47 2.65 2.98 -8.16
N ILE A 48 2.01 1.98 -8.76
CA ILE A 48 2.55 0.62 -8.87
C ILE A 48 2.78 0.34 -10.34
N LYS A 49 4.03 0.00 -10.69
CA LYS A 49 4.43 -0.42 -12.03
C LYS A 49 5.27 -1.69 -11.88
N ASP A 50 4.84 -2.77 -12.53
CA ASP A 50 5.56 -4.06 -12.51
C ASP A 50 5.87 -4.55 -11.08
N ASP A 51 4.83 -4.58 -10.23
CA ASP A 51 4.92 -4.88 -8.78
C ASP A 51 5.85 -3.97 -7.95
N SER A 52 6.45 -2.94 -8.55
CA SER A 52 7.32 -1.97 -7.89
C SER A 52 6.55 -0.69 -7.57
N ILE A 53 6.80 -0.12 -6.38
CA ILE A 53 6.12 1.08 -5.89
C ILE A 53 6.97 2.32 -6.18
N TYR A 54 6.31 3.37 -6.70
CA TYR A 54 6.90 4.64 -7.05
C TYR A 54 6.13 5.78 -6.40
N CYS A 55 6.85 6.80 -5.95
CA CYS A 55 6.25 8.04 -5.48
C CYS A 55 5.77 8.88 -6.67
N ARG A 56 4.89 9.85 -6.41
CA ARG A 56 4.39 10.77 -7.43
C ARG A 56 5.50 11.46 -8.22
N GLN A 57 6.58 11.83 -7.53
CA GLN A 57 7.67 12.60 -8.12
C GLN A 57 8.53 11.75 -9.06
N ASP A 58 8.98 10.58 -8.63
CA ASP A 58 9.77 9.66 -9.46
C ASP A 58 8.93 9.07 -10.60
N TYR A 59 7.66 8.77 -10.34
CA TYR A 59 6.74 8.27 -11.37
C TYR A 59 6.44 9.34 -12.43
N ALA A 60 6.17 10.58 -12.02
CA ALA A 60 5.92 11.69 -12.95
C ALA A 60 7.16 12.08 -13.75
N ARG A 61 8.34 11.94 -13.16
CA ARG A 61 9.62 12.21 -13.84
C ARG A 61 9.98 11.13 -14.86
N GLY A 62 9.38 9.94 -14.73
CA GLY A 62 9.59 8.80 -15.60
C GLY A 62 11.03 8.24 -15.50
N PRO A 63 11.26 6.99 -15.95
CA PRO A 63 12.62 6.59 -16.29
C PRO A 63 13.15 7.58 -17.33
N ARG A 64 14.37 8.07 -17.15
CA ARG A 64 15.07 8.97 -18.08
C ARG A 64 15.47 8.23 -19.36
N GLU A 65 14.56 7.47 -19.96
CA GLU A 65 14.76 6.89 -21.28
C GLU A 65 14.34 7.94 -22.30
N LYS A 66 15.34 8.61 -22.86
CA LYS A 66 15.19 9.63 -23.90
C LYS A 66 14.51 9.00 -25.11
N THR A 67 13.21 9.21 -25.31
CA THR A 67 12.61 9.31 -26.65
C THR A 67 11.29 10.09 -26.56
N GLU A 68 11.18 11.06 -27.45
CA GLU A 68 10.12 12.04 -27.67
C GLU A 68 8.75 11.37 -27.85
N ALA A 69 7.94 11.28 -26.79
CA ALA A 69 6.49 11.22 -26.90
C ALA A 69 5.87 11.49 -25.52
N ALA A 70 5.53 12.74 -25.24
CA ALA A 70 4.65 13.12 -24.13
C ALA A 70 3.22 12.63 -24.40
N GLY A 71 3.04 11.31 -24.45
CA GLY A 71 1.74 10.67 -24.47
C GLY A 71 1.10 10.85 -23.09
N ARG A 72 -0.13 11.36 -23.06
CA ARG A 72 -1.00 11.47 -21.88
C ARG A 72 -0.79 10.27 -20.95
N ILE A 73 0.06 10.44 -19.93
CA ILE A 73 0.27 9.39 -18.94
C ILE A 73 -1.03 9.29 -18.16
N ASN A 74 -1.78 8.21 -18.39
CA ASN A 74 -2.98 7.91 -17.61
C ASN A 74 -2.53 7.71 -16.17
N HIS A 75 -2.60 8.79 -15.38
CA HIS A 75 -2.30 8.83 -13.96
C HIS A 75 -3.32 7.94 -13.23
N LYS A 76 -3.17 6.61 -13.28
CA LYS A 76 -3.86 5.70 -12.36
C LYS A 76 -3.23 5.85 -10.98
N ILE A 77 -3.52 6.99 -10.36
CA ILE A 77 -3.25 7.27 -8.97
C ILE A 77 -4.01 6.20 -8.18
N ARG A 78 -3.27 5.29 -7.54
CA ARG A 78 -3.88 4.34 -6.63
C ARG A 78 -3.96 5.00 -5.27
N ARG A 79 -5.18 5.16 -4.76
CA ARG A 79 -5.38 5.64 -3.40
C ARG A 79 -4.87 4.60 -2.42
N VAL A 80 -4.08 5.07 -1.47
CA VAL A 80 -3.66 4.27 -0.32
C VAL A 80 -4.77 4.36 0.72
N SER A 81 -5.43 3.24 1.00
CA SER A 81 -6.43 3.19 2.07
C SER A 81 -5.73 2.83 3.38
N LYS A 82 -5.63 3.79 4.30
CA LYS A 82 -5.27 3.54 5.72
C LYS A 82 -6.47 2.89 6.39
N ILE A 83 -6.32 1.63 6.77
CA ILE A 83 -7.37 0.85 7.46
C ILE A 83 -6.83 0.51 8.85
N PRO A 84 -7.59 0.77 9.93
CA PRO A 84 -7.21 0.32 11.26
C PRO A 84 -7.27 -1.21 11.33
N VAL A 85 -6.18 -1.82 11.77
CA VAL A 85 -6.04 -3.27 11.89
C VAL A 85 -7.04 -3.84 12.90
N GLU A 86 -7.42 -3.04 13.91
CA GLU A 86 -8.47 -3.39 14.89
C GLU A 86 -9.79 -3.79 14.23
N ASP A 87 -10.20 -3.15 13.14
CA ASP A 87 -11.44 -3.49 12.42
C ASP A 87 -11.34 -4.86 11.74
N THR A 88 -10.14 -5.21 11.26
CA THR A 88 -9.88 -6.51 10.62
C THR A 88 -9.67 -7.63 11.65
N VAL A 89 -9.09 -7.31 12.81
CA VAL A 89 -8.86 -8.27 13.90
C VAL A 89 -10.12 -8.48 14.76
N ALA A 90 -11.00 -7.47 14.87
CA ALA A 90 -12.27 -7.56 15.58
C ALA A 90 -13.20 -8.64 15.01
N GLN A 91 -13.08 -8.97 13.72
CA GLN A 91 -13.78 -10.10 13.11
C GLN A 91 -13.33 -11.47 13.68
N CYS A 92 -12.08 -11.57 14.15
CA CYS A 92 -11.49 -12.80 14.70
C CYS A 92 -11.57 -12.90 16.23
N LEU A 93 -11.72 -11.77 16.94
CA LEU A 93 -11.80 -11.69 18.41
C LEU A 93 -13.24 -11.47 18.90
N ALA A 94 -14.25 -11.97 18.20
CA ALA A 94 -15.54 -12.19 18.85
C ALA A 94 -15.40 -13.43 19.75
N PRO A 95 -15.24 -13.30 21.09
CA PRO A 95 -15.57 -14.42 21.94
C PRO A 95 -17.04 -14.75 21.71
N VAL A 96 -17.27 -15.94 21.17
CA VAL A 96 -18.25 -16.88 21.68
C VAL A 96 -19.04 -16.32 22.87
N ASN A 97 -20.27 -15.88 22.58
CA ASN A 97 -21.43 -15.92 23.47
C ASN A 97 -21.16 -15.64 24.98
N VAL A 98 -21.36 -14.39 25.43
CA VAL A 98 -21.79 -14.18 26.81
C VAL A 98 -23.32 -14.04 26.81
N THR A 99 -23.99 -15.17 26.92
CA THR A 99 -25.37 -15.24 27.37
C THR A 99 -25.46 -14.59 28.75
N LEU A 100 -26.36 -13.63 28.94
CA LEU A 100 -26.90 -13.28 30.26
C LEU A 100 -28.42 -13.49 30.23
#